data_AF-C5A4I3-F1
#
_entry.id   AF-C5A4I3-F1
#
_cell.length_a   1.000
_cell.length_b   1.000
_cell.length_c   1.000
_cell.angle_alpha   90.00
_cell.angle_beta   90.00
_cell.angle_gamma   90.00
#
_symmetry.space_group_name_H-M   'P 1'
#
loop_
_entity.id
_entity.type
_entity.pdbx_description
1 polymer ?
#
loop_
_entity_poly.entity_id
_entity_poly.type
_entity_poly.pdbx_seq_one_letter_code
_entity_poly.pdbx_strand_id
1 'polypeptide(L)'
;MLGFIIALLTGLLTALIVLFPASAVVFSMDVNLLVPAYAGALVALLFYFRELLSKEPIMALKGFSPAQLRYAILATTLTLVLGFLPRLSGGKVELAIAGIIVALLPAIAYGFKPLEGLRKTFEEEPTPVDAVSVGIAHALAILFSLPRGGMSALALALSGYDAKRILRFSLQVAPAYLVVEIIRAGQCQPRPKWLGPLTFASSFFVTFLLVWLLFKLTERLESRTFLAFYGVVGVILYLMGVLI
;
A
#
# COMPACT_ATOMS: atom_id res chain seq x y z
N MET A 1 -17.78 -25.80 -2.85
CA MET A 1 -17.11 -25.52 -1.55
C MET A 1 -15.67 -25.03 -1.76
N LEU A 2 -14.81 -25.74 -2.52
CA LEU A 2 -13.43 -25.32 -2.77
C LEU A 2 -13.30 -23.90 -3.38
N GLY A 3 -14.05 -23.59 -4.44
CA GLY A 3 -14.01 -22.25 -5.06
C GLY A 3 -14.42 -21.12 -4.10
N PHE A 4 -15.36 -21.37 -3.19
CA PHE A 4 -15.77 -20.39 -2.17
C PHE A 4 -14.61 -20.06 -1.22
N ILE A 5 -13.89 -21.09 -0.75
CA ILE A 5 -12.73 -20.93 0.14
C ILE A 5 -11.61 -20.16 -0.58
N ILE A 6 -11.34 -20.50 -1.85
CA ILE A 6 -10.32 -19.81 -2.67
C ILE A 6 -10.67 -18.33 -2.83
N ALA A 7 -11.93 -17.99 -3.13
CA ALA A 7 -12.36 -16.59 -3.24
C ALA A 7 -12.17 -15.80 -1.93
N LEU A 8 -12.53 -16.40 -0.80
CA LEU A 8 -12.32 -15.78 0.52
C LEU A 8 -10.84 -15.57 0.83
N LEU A 9 -10.02 -16.60 0.60
CA LEU A 9 -8.57 -16.56 0.84
C LEU A 9 -7.88 -15.55 -0.08
N THR A 10 -8.23 -15.48 -1.36
CA THR A 10 -7.67 -14.48 -2.28
C THR A 10 -8.01 -13.06 -1.82
N GLY A 11 -9.25 -12.83 -1.36
CA GLY A 11 -9.64 -11.54 -0.80
C GLY A 11 -8.85 -11.18 0.48
N LEU A 12 -8.69 -12.14 1.40
CA LEU A 12 -7.91 -11.98 2.63
C LEU A 12 -6.43 -11.70 2.33
N LEU A 13 -5.79 -12.52 1.51
CA LEU A 13 -4.38 -12.39 1.19
C LEU A 13 -4.11 -11.08 0.43
N THR A 14 -5.00 -10.70 -0.49
CA THR A 14 -4.89 -9.41 -1.17
C THR A 14 -4.99 -8.25 -0.19
N ALA A 15 -5.95 -8.27 0.74
CA ALA A 15 -6.04 -7.24 1.79
C ALA A 15 -4.76 -7.15 2.63
N LEU A 16 -4.15 -8.30 2.98
CA LEU A 16 -2.88 -8.35 3.69
C LEU A 16 -1.73 -7.75 2.87
N ILE A 17 -1.59 -8.13 1.60
CA ILE A 17 -0.56 -7.60 0.70
C ILE A 17 -0.72 -6.10 0.46
N VAL A 18 -1.97 -5.65 0.37
CA VAL A 18 -2.27 -4.23 0.18
C VAL A 18 -2.00 -3.43 1.45
N LEU A 19 -2.06 -4.00 2.64
CA LEU A 19 -1.89 -3.21 3.85
C LEU A 19 -0.52 -3.34 4.49
N PHE A 20 0.12 -4.49 4.35
CA PHE A 20 1.42 -4.78 4.95
C PHE A 20 2.55 -4.68 3.91
N PRO A 21 3.82 -4.68 4.34
CA PRO A 21 4.95 -4.66 3.42
C PRO A 21 5.14 -6.06 2.82
N ALA A 22 4.22 -6.48 1.96
CA ALA A 22 4.25 -7.71 1.19
C ALA A 22 3.95 -7.43 -0.30
N SER A 23 4.23 -8.41 -1.16
CA SER A 23 3.99 -8.33 -2.62
C SER A 23 3.19 -9.55 -3.08
N ALA A 24 2.34 -9.36 -4.09
CA ALA A 24 1.54 -10.45 -4.65
C ALA A 24 2.38 -11.48 -5.40
N VAL A 25 3.61 -11.14 -5.82
CA VAL A 25 4.44 -12.04 -6.64
C VAL A 25 4.89 -13.31 -5.91
N VAL A 26 4.95 -13.27 -4.57
CA VAL A 26 5.27 -14.46 -3.78
C VAL A 26 4.06 -15.35 -3.51
N PHE A 27 2.86 -14.91 -3.85
CA PHE A 27 1.65 -15.72 -3.68
C PHE A 27 1.14 -16.21 -5.03
N SER A 28 0.93 -17.53 -5.15
CA SER A 28 0.33 -18.13 -6.33
C SER A 28 -1.20 -17.93 -6.35
N MET A 29 -1.65 -16.69 -6.57
CA MET A 29 -3.06 -16.34 -6.63
C MET A 29 -3.67 -16.56 -8.02
N ASP A 30 -4.95 -16.93 -8.05
CA ASP A 30 -5.73 -16.96 -9.30
C ASP A 30 -5.91 -15.54 -9.85
N VAL A 31 -5.33 -15.30 -11.03
CA VAL A 31 -5.38 -14.02 -11.75
C VAL A 31 -6.83 -13.57 -11.99
N ASN A 32 -7.77 -14.50 -12.16
CA ASN A 32 -9.19 -14.19 -12.37
C ASN A 32 -9.89 -13.63 -11.12
N LEU A 33 -9.32 -13.86 -9.94
CA LEU A 33 -9.84 -13.38 -8.66
C LEU A 33 -9.05 -12.18 -8.12
N LEU A 34 -7.85 -11.93 -8.66
CA LEU A 34 -6.98 -10.84 -8.25
C LEU A 34 -7.58 -9.46 -8.56
N VAL A 35 -8.16 -9.27 -9.75
CA VAL A 35 -8.79 -8.00 -10.13
C VAL A 35 -9.97 -7.63 -9.20
N PRO A 36 -10.94 -8.53 -8.93
CA PRO A 36 -11.98 -8.28 -7.94
C PRO A 36 -11.43 -8.01 -6.54
N ALA A 37 -10.37 -8.71 -6.13
CA ALA A 37 -9.75 -8.51 -4.83
C ALA A 37 -9.13 -7.11 -4.71
N TYR A 38 -8.34 -6.67 -5.71
CA TYR A 38 -7.77 -5.33 -5.72
C TYR A 38 -8.84 -4.24 -5.80
N ALA A 39 -9.92 -4.46 -6.57
CA ALA A 39 -11.04 -3.53 -6.61
C ALA A 39 -11.73 -3.41 -5.23
N GLY A 40 -11.91 -4.51 -4.50
CA GLY A 40 -12.45 -4.49 -3.15
C GLY A 40 -11.58 -3.68 -2.18
N ALA A 41 -10.26 -3.89 -2.22
CA ALA A 41 -9.31 -3.14 -1.41
C ALA A 41 -9.26 -1.65 -1.79
N LEU A 42 -9.32 -1.33 -3.09
CA LEU A 42 -9.38 0.04 -3.60
C LEU A 42 -10.61 0.77 -3.07
N VAL A 43 -11.79 0.17 -3.19
CA VAL A 43 -13.04 0.76 -2.71
C VAL A 43 -13.02 0.91 -1.19
N ALA A 44 -12.44 -0.04 -0.45
CA ALA A 44 -12.29 0.07 1.00
C ALA A 44 -11.42 1.26 1.40
N LEU A 45 -10.28 1.49 0.72
CA LEU A 45 -9.41 2.64 0.99
C LEU A 45 -10.09 3.97 0.63
N LEU A 46 -10.74 4.05 -0.52
CA LEU A 46 -11.50 5.24 -0.91
C LEU A 46 -12.63 5.54 0.09
N PHE A 47 -13.31 4.50 0.58
CA PHE A 47 -14.38 4.64 1.56
C PHE A 47 -13.85 5.07 2.93
N TYR A 48 -12.71 4.51 3.38
CA TYR A 48 -12.07 4.90 4.64
C TYR A 48 -11.59 6.35 4.62
N PHE A 49 -10.93 6.77 3.54
CA PHE A 49 -10.42 8.14 3.37
C PHE A 49 -11.45 9.10 2.73
N ARG A 50 -12.74 8.73 2.66
CA ARG A 50 -13.77 9.50 1.95
C ARG A 50 -13.87 10.95 2.40
N GLU A 51 -13.68 11.23 3.69
CA GLU A 51 -13.79 12.60 4.21
C GLU A 51 -12.63 13.47 3.72
N LEU A 52 -11.44 12.90 3.69
CA LEU A 52 -10.24 13.57 3.20
C LEU A 52 -10.35 13.79 1.69
N LEU A 53 -10.77 12.75 0.96
CA LEU A 53 -10.96 12.78 -0.49
C LEU A 53 -12.15 13.64 -0.94
N SER A 54 -13.11 13.97 -0.07
CA SER A 54 -14.24 14.84 -0.42
C SER A 54 -14.01 16.28 -0.01
N LYS A 55 -13.50 16.53 1.20
CA LYS A 55 -13.32 17.89 1.73
C LYS A 55 -12.17 18.62 1.05
N GLU A 56 -11.03 17.98 0.85
CA GLU A 56 -9.82 18.65 0.35
C GLU A 56 -9.92 19.06 -1.12
N PRO A 57 -10.45 18.23 -2.05
CA PRO A 57 -10.62 18.67 -3.44
C PRO A 57 -11.61 19.83 -3.57
N ILE A 58 -12.67 19.87 -2.75
CA ILE A 58 -13.62 20.99 -2.71
C ILE A 58 -12.91 22.27 -2.24
N MET A 59 -11.98 22.18 -1.28
CA MET A 59 -11.16 23.33 -0.85
C MET A 59 -10.23 23.81 -1.96
N ALA A 60 -9.62 22.92 -2.74
CA ALA A 60 -8.77 23.29 -3.86
C ALA A 60 -9.50 23.85 -5.07
N LEU A 61 -10.72 23.36 -5.36
CA LEU A 61 -11.61 24.00 -6.33
C LEU A 61 -11.95 25.44 -5.93
N LYS A 62 -11.90 25.76 -4.63
CA LYS A 62 -12.05 27.12 -4.09
C LYS A 62 -10.73 27.90 -4.03
N GLY A 63 -9.65 27.39 -4.61
CA GLY A 63 -8.34 28.05 -4.67
C GLY A 63 -7.47 27.87 -3.42
N PHE A 64 -7.95 27.19 -2.38
CA PHE A 64 -7.16 26.84 -1.20
C PHE A 64 -6.52 25.48 -1.42
N SER A 65 -5.21 25.44 -1.65
CA SER A 65 -4.52 24.16 -1.87
C SER A 65 -3.86 23.68 -0.58
N PRO A 66 -4.51 22.81 0.21
CA PRO A 66 -3.90 22.23 1.40
C PRO A 66 -2.70 21.35 1.01
N ALA A 67 -1.65 21.33 1.83
CA ALA A 67 -0.44 20.54 1.56
C ALA A 67 -0.74 19.04 1.36
N GLN A 68 -1.72 18.50 2.09
CA GLN A 68 -2.17 17.11 1.95
C GLN A 68 -2.72 16.79 0.55
N LEU A 69 -3.45 17.72 -0.07
CA LEU A 69 -3.96 17.52 -1.42
C LEU A 69 -2.84 17.61 -2.45
N ARG A 70 -1.90 18.56 -2.30
CA ARG A 70 -0.72 18.66 -3.17
C ARG A 70 0.09 17.38 -3.10
N TYR A 71 0.30 16.86 -1.90
CA TYR A 71 0.96 15.58 -1.67
C TYR A 71 0.24 14.44 -2.40
N ALA A 72 -1.07 14.30 -2.19
CA ALA A 72 -1.86 13.24 -2.79
C ALA A 72 -1.85 13.30 -4.32
N ILE A 73 -2.05 14.48 -4.91
CA ILE A 73 -2.04 14.68 -6.36
C ILE A 73 -0.66 14.34 -6.94
N LEU A 74 0.41 14.89 -6.37
CA LEU A 74 1.76 14.70 -6.92
C LEU A 74 2.21 13.24 -6.80
N ALA A 75 2.03 12.63 -5.63
CA ALA A 75 2.41 11.23 -5.41
C ALA A 75 1.56 10.27 -6.27
N THR A 76 0.25 10.53 -6.40
CA THR A 76 -0.65 9.75 -7.27
C THR A 76 -0.25 9.87 -8.74
N THR A 77 0.00 11.10 -9.21
CA THR A 77 0.40 11.35 -10.60
C THR A 77 1.71 10.65 -10.93
N LEU A 78 2.71 10.76 -10.05
CA LEU A 78 3.98 10.06 -10.23
C LEU A 78 3.83 8.53 -10.21
N THR A 79 3.03 8.02 -9.27
CA THR A 79 2.73 6.58 -9.18
C THR A 79 2.10 6.07 -10.48
N LEU A 80 1.14 6.81 -11.05
CA LEU A 80 0.49 6.44 -12.30
C LEU A 80 1.47 6.52 -13.48
N VAL A 81 2.12 7.66 -13.68
CA VAL A 81 3.01 7.90 -14.84
C VAL A 81 4.17 6.89 -14.86
N LEU A 82 4.87 6.75 -13.74
CA LEU A 82 6.03 5.86 -13.65
C LEU A 82 5.62 4.39 -13.49
N GLY A 83 4.48 4.13 -12.85
CA GLY A 83 3.96 2.78 -12.63
C GLY A 83 3.60 2.05 -13.92
N PHE A 84 3.35 2.76 -15.03
CA PHE A 84 3.09 2.15 -16.33
C PHE A 84 4.36 1.79 -17.14
N LEU A 85 5.56 2.16 -16.69
CA LEU A 85 6.81 1.77 -17.35
C LEU A 85 7.01 0.23 -17.34
N PRO A 86 7.76 -0.36 -18.29
CA PRO A 86 7.93 -1.81 -18.37
C PRO A 86 8.42 -2.43 -17.05
N ARG A 87 7.80 -3.55 -16.64
CA ARG A 87 8.24 -4.29 -15.45
C ARG A 87 9.58 -4.97 -15.71
N LEU A 88 10.41 -4.99 -14.68
CA LEU A 88 11.60 -5.82 -14.63
C LEU A 88 11.25 -7.12 -13.89
N SER A 89 11.55 -8.25 -14.53
CA SER A 89 11.34 -9.57 -13.94
C SER A 89 12.58 -9.98 -13.13
N GLY A 90 12.39 -10.30 -11.86
CA GLY A 90 13.39 -11.01 -11.05
C GLY A 90 12.92 -12.44 -10.74
N GLY A 91 13.85 -13.30 -10.34
CA GLY A 91 13.53 -14.63 -9.81
C GLY A 91 12.73 -14.54 -8.52
N LYS A 92 11.83 -15.52 -8.29
CA LYS A 92 10.96 -15.54 -7.09
C LYS A 92 11.75 -15.45 -5.78
N VAL A 93 12.91 -16.12 -5.71
CA VAL A 93 13.77 -16.12 -4.51
C VAL A 93 14.40 -14.75 -4.28
N GLU A 94 14.93 -14.11 -5.32
CA GLU A 94 15.52 -12.76 -5.22
C GLU A 94 14.48 -11.73 -4.78
N LEU A 95 13.27 -11.82 -5.35
CA LEU A 95 12.16 -10.94 -4.99
C LEU A 95 11.66 -11.17 -3.57
N ALA A 96 11.68 -12.42 -3.07
CA ALA A 96 11.35 -12.72 -1.69
C ALA A 96 12.38 -12.13 -0.72
N ILE A 97 13.68 -12.29 -1.01
CA ILE A 97 14.77 -11.73 -0.20
C ILE A 97 14.69 -10.19 -0.19
N ALA A 98 14.57 -9.57 -1.36
CA ALA A 98 14.40 -8.13 -1.49
C ALA A 98 13.16 -7.65 -0.73
N GLY A 99 12.06 -8.40 -0.81
CA GLY A 99 10.83 -8.14 -0.08
C GLY A 99 11.00 -8.13 1.44
N ILE A 100 11.67 -9.15 1.99
CA ILE A 100 11.99 -9.24 3.43
C ILE A 100 12.84 -8.06 3.88
N ILE A 101 13.86 -7.70 3.10
CA ILE A 101 14.72 -6.55 3.40
C ILE A 101 13.88 -5.26 3.43
N VAL A 102 13.10 -5.00 2.38
CA VAL A 102 12.26 -3.80 2.28
C VAL A 102 11.17 -3.77 3.37
N ALA A 103 10.69 -4.91 3.84
CA ALA A 103 9.73 -4.98 4.94
C ALA A 103 10.33 -4.53 6.28
N LEU A 104 11.59 -4.85 6.55
CA LEU A 104 12.26 -4.51 7.81
C LEU A 104 12.94 -3.13 7.79
N LEU A 105 13.31 -2.65 6.62
CA LEU A 105 14.03 -1.37 6.45
C LEU A 105 13.35 -0.17 7.13
N PRO A 106 12.02 0.05 7.07
CA PRO A 106 11.39 1.17 7.75
C PRO A 106 11.67 1.21 9.26
N ALA A 107 11.67 0.04 9.92
CA ALA A 107 11.91 -0.05 11.36
C ALA A 107 13.38 0.22 11.73
N ILE A 108 14.30 -0.22 10.87
CA ILE A 108 15.75 0.01 11.03
C ILE A 108 16.07 1.48 10.76
N ALA A 109 15.57 2.01 9.65
CA ALA A 109 15.77 3.38 9.21
C ALA A 109 15.07 4.41 10.10
N TYR A 110 14.08 4.02 10.90
CA TYR A 110 13.38 4.96 11.79
C TYR A 110 14.32 5.68 12.77
N GLY A 111 15.46 5.07 13.15
CA GLY A 111 16.48 5.72 13.98
C GLY A 111 17.37 6.70 13.20
N PHE A 112 17.43 6.59 11.88
CA PHE A 112 18.17 7.45 10.97
C PHE A 112 17.17 8.33 10.21
N LYS A 113 16.93 9.55 10.71
CA LYS A 113 15.97 10.51 10.14
C LYS A 113 16.68 11.67 9.41
N PRO A 114 17.38 11.41 8.29
CA PRO A 114 18.24 12.41 7.65
C PRO A 114 17.47 13.64 7.15
N LEU A 115 16.17 13.49 6.86
CA LEU A 115 15.34 14.56 6.31
C LEU A 115 14.47 15.26 7.37
N GLU A 116 14.60 14.92 8.66
CA GLU A 116 13.79 15.52 9.73
C GLU A 116 13.97 17.04 9.81
N GLY A 117 15.19 17.54 9.53
CA GLY A 117 15.49 18.97 9.52
C GLY A 117 14.70 19.75 8.47
N LEU A 118 14.48 19.16 7.28
CA LEU A 118 13.66 19.75 6.23
C LEU A 118 12.18 19.76 6.63
N ARG A 119 11.71 18.73 7.34
CA ARG A 119 10.31 18.63 7.79
C ARG A 119 9.95 19.68 8.84
N LYS A 120 10.84 19.97 9.78
CA LYS A 120 10.59 20.94 10.87
C LYS A 120 10.23 22.34 10.35
N THR A 121 10.64 22.66 9.12
CA THR A 121 10.29 23.91 8.42
C THR A 121 8.83 23.98 7.96
N PHE A 122 8.13 22.85 7.81
CA PHE A 122 6.78 22.77 7.25
C PHE A 122 5.69 22.39 8.28
N GLU A 123 5.93 22.65 9.57
CA GLU A 123 4.95 22.42 10.65
C GLU A 123 4.29 21.03 10.63
N GLU A 124 5.04 20.02 10.19
CA GLU A 124 4.61 18.62 10.08
C GLU A 124 3.53 18.31 9.03
N GLU A 125 3.30 19.23 8.08
CA GLU A 125 2.55 18.96 6.86
C GLU A 125 3.38 18.18 5.83
N PRO A 126 2.74 17.37 4.95
CA PRO A 126 3.46 16.64 3.93
C PRO A 126 4.09 17.58 2.90
N THR A 127 5.39 17.41 2.66
CA THR A 127 6.15 18.26 1.74
C THR A 127 6.09 17.72 0.30
N PRO A 128 6.40 18.54 -0.72
CA PRO A 128 6.55 18.06 -2.09
C PRO A 128 7.61 16.96 -2.22
N VAL A 129 8.68 17.01 -1.43
CA VAL A 129 9.74 15.98 -1.42
C VAL A 129 9.19 14.64 -0.94
N ASP A 130 8.31 14.65 0.07
CA ASP A 130 7.64 13.43 0.55
C ASP A 130 6.76 12.82 -0.54
N ALA A 131 6.02 13.66 -1.27
CA ALA A 131 5.15 13.22 -2.35
C ALA A 131 5.94 12.63 -3.53
N VAL A 132 7.06 13.24 -3.89
CA VAL A 132 8.00 12.70 -4.90
C VAL A 132 8.56 11.36 -4.43
N SER A 133 9.03 11.29 -3.19
CA SER A 133 9.64 10.09 -2.62
C SER A 133 8.66 8.93 -2.56
N VAL A 134 7.41 9.17 -2.11
CA VAL A 134 6.37 8.14 -2.05
C VAL A 134 5.89 7.75 -3.45
N GLY A 135 5.72 8.70 -4.36
CA GLY A 135 5.35 8.42 -5.74
C GLY A 135 6.38 7.53 -6.45
N ILE A 136 7.67 7.84 -6.30
CA ILE A 136 8.77 7.00 -6.80
C ILE A 136 8.78 5.64 -6.09
N ALA A 137 8.65 5.60 -4.77
CA ALA A 137 8.63 4.36 -3.99
C ALA A 137 7.50 3.41 -4.44
N HIS A 138 6.30 3.94 -4.68
CA HIS A 138 5.17 3.18 -5.23
C HIS A 138 5.43 2.72 -6.66
N ALA A 139 6.02 3.57 -7.51
CA ALA A 139 6.39 3.18 -8.86
C ALA A 139 7.44 2.05 -8.85
N LEU A 140 8.48 2.14 -8.04
CA LEU A 140 9.48 1.08 -7.87
C LEU A 140 8.83 -0.22 -7.36
N ALA A 141 7.88 -0.12 -6.42
CA ALA A 141 7.11 -1.28 -5.98
C ALA A 141 6.37 -1.97 -7.14
N ILE A 142 5.78 -1.20 -8.04
CA ILE A 142 5.08 -1.71 -9.23
C ILE A 142 6.07 -2.32 -10.25
N LEU A 143 7.19 -1.65 -10.52
CA LEU A 143 8.14 -2.00 -11.58
C LEU A 143 8.98 -3.22 -11.23
N PHE A 144 9.38 -3.35 -9.96
CA PHE A 144 10.24 -4.41 -9.45
C PHE A 144 9.48 -5.43 -8.60
N SER A 145 8.15 -5.32 -8.53
CA SER A 145 7.30 -6.18 -7.69
C SER A 145 7.70 -6.21 -6.20
N LEU A 146 8.24 -5.10 -5.72
CA LEU A 146 8.65 -4.90 -4.32
C LEU A 146 7.43 -4.58 -3.44
N PRO A 147 7.53 -4.76 -2.11
CA PRO A 147 6.40 -4.54 -1.22
C PRO A 147 6.09 -3.05 -1.11
N ARG A 148 4.97 -2.61 -1.69
CA ARG A 148 4.60 -1.19 -1.73
C ARG A 148 4.53 -0.56 -0.35
N GLY A 149 3.89 -1.25 0.60
CA GLY A 149 3.76 -0.77 1.97
C GLY A 149 5.11 -0.58 2.69
N GLY A 150 6.16 -1.32 2.29
CA GLY A 150 7.50 -1.17 2.85
C GLY A 150 8.28 -0.04 2.18
N MET A 151 8.17 0.07 0.85
CA MET A 151 8.82 1.14 0.07
C MET A 151 8.32 2.53 0.49
N SER A 152 7.02 2.73 0.60
CA SER A 152 6.44 4.01 1.03
C SER A 152 6.71 4.29 2.50
N ALA A 153 6.64 3.27 3.36
CA ALA A 153 6.95 3.44 4.77
C ALA A 153 8.42 3.82 4.99
N LEU A 154 9.34 3.25 4.21
CA LEU A 154 10.75 3.61 4.24
C LEU A 154 10.95 5.08 3.84
N ALA A 155 10.36 5.49 2.71
CA ALA A 155 10.45 6.88 2.24
C ALA A 155 9.99 7.87 3.32
N LEU A 156 8.84 7.60 3.97
CA LEU A 156 8.28 8.46 5.00
C LEU A 156 9.01 8.36 6.35
N ALA A 157 9.58 7.20 6.68
CA ALA A 157 10.43 7.03 7.87
C ALA A 157 11.71 7.86 7.76
N LEU A 158 12.33 7.92 6.57
CA LEU A 158 13.50 8.76 6.31
C LEU A 158 13.18 10.27 6.41
N SER A 159 11.95 10.66 6.06
CA SER A 159 11.37 12.00 6.32
C SER A 159 11.07 12.28 7.79
N GLY A 160 11.21 11.27 8.66
CA GLY A 160 11.10 11.39 10.11
C GLY A 160 9.68 11.35 10.67
N TYR A 161 8.65 11.08 9.84
CA TYR A 161 7.25 11.00 10.29
C TYR A 161 7.04 9.94 11.37
N ASP A 162 6.05 10.13 12.23
CA ASP A 162 5.57 9.12 13.17
C ASP A 162 4.77 8.02 12.44
N ALA A 163 4.62 6.86 13.09
CA ALA A 163 3.97 5.69 12.49
C ALA A 163 2.55 5.96 11.97
N LYS A 164 1.77 6.78 12.68
CA LYS A 164 0.39 7.12 12.28
C LYS A 164 0.39 7.92 10.98
N ARG A 165 1.28 8.90 10.84
CA ARG A 165 1.44 9.68 9.60
C ARG A 165 2.04 8.87 8.46
N ILE A 166 3.05 8.03 8.73
CA ILE A 166 3.61 7.10 7.74
C ILE A 166 2.50 6.25 7.13
N LEU A 167 1.69 5.61 7.98
CA LEU A 167 0.58 4.77 7.54
C LEU A 167 -0.46 5.58 6.77
N ARG A 168 -0.86 6.76 7.27
CA ARG A 168 -1.84 7.63 6.62
C ARG A 168 -1.40 8.04 5.22
N PHE A 169 -0.21 8.63 5.10
CA PHE A 169 0.29 9.16 3.83
C PHE A 169 0.61 8.06 2.83
N SER A 170 1.08 6.89 3.29
CA SER A 170 1.23 5.73 2.43
C SER A 170 -0.12 5.22 1.89
N LEU A 171 -1.12 5.05 2.75
CA LEU A 171 -2.41 4.48 2.35
C LEU A 171 -3.26 5.46 1.53
N GLN A 172 -3.07 6.76 1.70
CA GLN A 172 -3.73 7.79 0.90
C GLN A 172 -3.35 7.71 -0.59
N VAL A 173 -2.12 7.28 -0.91
CA VAL A 173 -1.62 7.13 -2.30
C VAL A 173 -1.80 5.70 -2.82
N ALA A 174 -2.08 4.73 -1.95
CA ALA A 174 -2.27 3.33 -2.33
C ALA A 174 -3.39 3.09 -3.38
N PRO A 175 -4.48 3.88 -3.47
CA PRO A 175 -5.44 3.78 -4.58
C PRO A 175 -4.79 3.88 -5.96
N ALA A 176 -3.81 4.78 -6.15
CA ALA A 176 -3.11 4.93 -7.42
C ALA A 176 -2.33 3.66 -7.79
N TYR A 177 -1.64 3.07 -6.81
CA TYR A 177 -0.94 1.79 -6.97
C TYR A 177 -1.91 0.68 -7.40
N LEU A 178 -3.06 0.58 -6.72
CA LEU A 178 -4.08 -0.44 -7.02
C LEU A 178 -4.67 -0.29 -8.42
N VAL A 179 -4.90 0.95 -8.88
CA VAL A 179 -5.38 1.21 -10.25
C VAL A 179 -4.39 0.67 -11.28
N VAL A 180 -3.08 0.91 -11.09
CA VAL A 180 -2.06 0.37 -12.00
C VAL A 180 -2.03 -1.16 -11.97
N GLU A 181 -2.06 -1.78 -10.77
CA GLU A 181 -2.09 -3.24 -10.63
C GLU A 181 -3.35 -3.86 -11.25
N ILE A 182 -4.52 -3.26 -11.09
CA ILE A 182 -5.78 -3.71 -11.70
C ILE A 182 -5.68 -3.69 -13.23
N ILE A 183 -5.21 -2.58 -13.80
CA ILE A 183 -5.08 -2.44 -15.26
C ILE A 183 -4.08 -3.47 -15.80
N ARG A 184 -2.98 -3.72 -15.08
CA ARG A 184 -1.95 -4.69 -15.46
C ARG A 184 -2.36 -6.14 -15.30
N ALA A 185 -3.17 -6.46 -14.30
CA ALA A 185 -3.70 -7.80 -14.10
C ALA A 185 -4.62 -8.22 -15.25
N GLY A 186 -5.15 -7.27 -16.03
CA GLY A 186 -5.84 -7.53 -17.28
C GLY A 186 -7.25 -8.06 -17.09
N GLN A 187 -7.66 -9.01 -17.95
CA GLN A 187 -9.05 -9.46 -17.98
C GLN A 187 -9.41 -10.34 -16.78
N CYS A 188 -10.54 -10.01 -16.17
CA CYS A 188 -11.18 -10.72 -15.08
C CYS A 188 -12.29 -11.62 -15.64
N GLN A 189 -12.10 -12.94 -15.64
CA GLN A 189 -13.14 -13.90 -16.02
C GLN A 189 -13.32 -15.00 -14.98
N PRO A 190 -13.73 -14.68 -13.74
CA PRO A 190 -13.94 -15.66 -12.69
C PRO A 190 -15.00 -16.68 -13.12
N ARG A 191 -14.65 -17.96 -13.01
CA ARG A 191 -15.55 -19.07 -13.27
C ARG A 191 -15.63 -19.95 -12.03
N PRO A 192 -16.82 -20.11 -11.43
CA PRO A 192 -18.10 -19.46 -11.74
C PRO A 192 -18.14 -17.94 -11.43
N LYS A 193 -19.03 -17.20 -12.12
CA LYS A 193 -19.11 -15.72 -12.08
C LYS A 193 -19.31 -15.14 -10.67
N TRP A 194 -19.99 -15.85 -9.77
CA TRP A 194 -20.24 -15.41 -8.39
C TRP A 194 -18.97 -15.32 -7.53
N LEU A 195 -17.87 -15.95 -7.95
CA LEU A 195 -16.59 -15.84 -7.25
C LEU A 195 -16.01 -14.43 -7.27
N GLY A 196 -16.25 -13.66 -8.34
CA GLY A 196 -15.78 -12.28 -8.45
C GLY A 196 -16.36 -11.39 -7.34
N PRO A 197 -17.70 -11.22 -7.27
CA PRO A 197 -18.35 -10.45 -6.20
C PRO A 197 -18.00 -10.93 -4.79
N LEU A 198 -17.88 -12.24 -4.57
CA LEU A 198 -17.48 -12.78 -3.27
C LEU A 198 -16.05 -12.37 -2.89
N THR A 199 -15.11 -12.47 -3.83
CA THR A 199 -13.72 -12.07 -3.61
C THR A 199 -13.61 -10.57 -3.37
N PHE A 200 -14.37 -9.76 -4.13
CA PHE A 200 -14.49 -8.32 -3.92
C PHE A 200 -14.98 -8.00 -2.51
N ALA A 201 -16.10 -8.61 -2.09
CA ALA A 201 -16.69 -8.35 -0.77
C ALA A 201 -15.74 -8.76 0.36
N SER A 202 -15.12 -9.94 0.26
CA SER A 202 -14.10 -10.41 1.21
C SER A 202 -12.96 -9.39 1.34
N SER A 203 -12.35 -9.02 0.21
CA SER A 203 -11.25 -8.05 0.20
C SER A 203 -11.65 -6.68 0.76
N PHE A 204 -12.85 -6.20 0.42
CA PHE A 204 -13.37 -4.92 0.92
C PHE A 204 -13.49 -4.91 2.45
N PHE A 205 -14.20 -5.87 3.03
CA PHE A 205 -14.43 -5.90 4.48
C PHE A 205 -13.14 -6.16 5.26
N VAL A 206 -12.30 -7.08 4.78
CA VAL A 206 -11.01 -7.37 5.42
C VAL A 206 -10.09 -6.15 5.35
N THR A 207 -9.97 -5.50 4.19
CA THR A 207 -9.15 -4.28 4.04
C THR A 207 -9.65 -3.19 4.98
N PHE A 208 -10.97 -2.92 5.00
CA PHE A 208 -11.54 -1.89 5.85
C PHE A 208 -11.27 -2.15 7.34
N LEU A 209 -11.47 -3.39 7.79
CA LEU A 209 -11.21 -3.80 9.17
C LEU A 209 -9.73 -3.66 9.54
N LEU A 210 -8.83 -4.12 8.67
CA LEU A 210 -7.39 -4.06 8.89
C LEU A 210 -6.87 -2.63 8.91
N VAL A 211 -7.36 -1.73 8.03
CA VAL A 211 -7.00 -0.32 8.06
C VAL A 211 -7.35 0.29 9.41
N TRP A 212 -8.59 0.07 9.88
CA TRP A 212 -9.02 0.55 11.20
C TRP A 212 -8.14 -0.02 12.33
N LEU A 213 -7.84 -1.31 12.29
CA LEU A 213 -6.99 -1.97 13.27
C LEU A 213 -5.57 -1.39 13.28
N LEU A 214 -4.98 -1.17 12.12
CA LEU A 214 -3.64 -0.59 11.98
C LEU A 214 -3.57 0.81 12.57
N PHE A 215 -4.55 1.68 12.29
CA PHE A 215 -4.61 3.01 12.91
C PHE A 215 -4.76 2.92 14.44
N LYS A 216 -5.61 2.02 14.94
CA LYS A 216 -5.76 1.80 16.39
C LYS A 216 -4.47 1.29 17.04
N LEU A 217 -3.68 0.48 16.33
CA LEU A 217 -2.37 0.04 16.77
C LEU A 217 -1.35 1.19 16.80
N THR A 218 -1.37 2.09 15.82
CA THR A 218 -0.49 3.28 15.83
C THR A 218 -0.77 4.24 16.99
N GLU A 219 -1.97 4.19 17.58
CA GLU A 219 -2.32 5.00 18.75
C GLU A 219 -1.91 4.34 20.07
N ARG A 220 -1.69 3.03 20.07
CA ARG A 220 -1.33 2.25 21.28
C ARG A 220 0.14 1.91 21.38
N LEU A 221 0.84 1.86 20.26
CA LEU A 221 2.24 1.46 20.18
C LEU A 221 3.12 2.67 19.88
N GLU A 222 4.33 2.65 20.42
CA GLU A 222 5.37 3.58 19.99
C GLU A 222 5.69 3.40 18.50
N SER A 223 6.09 4.48 17.82
CA SER A 223 6.30 4.46 16.36
C SER A 223 7.30 3.39 15.91
N ARG A 224 8.41 3.21 16.64
CA ARG A 224 9.42 2.21 16.33
C ARG A 224 8.87 0.78 16.49
N THR A 225 8.14 0.53 17.57
CA THR A 225 7.52 -0.77 17.87
C THR A 225 6.45 -1.12 16.83
N PHE A 226 5.63 -0.13 16.43
CA PHE A 226 4.66 -0.31 15.36
C PHE A 226 5.34 -0.66 14.04
N LEU A 227 6.38 0.08 13.63
CA LEU A 227 7.08 -0.19 12.37
C LEU A 227 7.78 -1.56 12.38
N ALA A 228 8.33 -1.97 13.52
CA ALA A 228 8.89 -3.31 13.69
C ALA A 228 7.81 -4.39 13.53
N PHE A 229 6.66 -4.24 14.21
CA PHE A 229 5.51 -5.14 14.04
C PHE A 229 5.05 -5.19 12.57
N TYR A 230 4.87 -4.03 11.96
CA TYR A 230 4.44 -3.89 10.57
C TYR A 230 5.39 -4.60 9.60
N GLY A 231 6.70 -4.43 9.80
CA GLY A 231 7.73 -5.13 9.02
C GLY A 231 7.73 -6.64 9.26
N VAL A 232 7.65 -7.09 10.51
CA VAL A 232 7.63 -8.52 10.87
C VAL A 232 6.43 -9.24 10.26
N VAL A 233 5.25 -8.61 10.24
CA VAL A 233 4.08 -9.19 9.54
C VAL A 233 4.38 -9.35 8.04
N GLY A 234 5.03 -8.38 7.40
CA GLY A 234 5.50 -8.51 6.01
C GLY A 234 6.44 -9.69 5.81
N VAL A 235 7.43 -9.88 6.71
CA VAL A 235 8.34 -11.03 6.67
C VAL A 235 7.58 -12.35 6.77
N ILE A 236 6.63 -12.46 7.70
CA ILE A 236 5.78 -13.65 7.85
C ILE A 236 5.03 -13.93 6.54
N LEU A 237 4.43 -12.91 5.92
CA LEU A 237 3.72 -13.05 4.64
C LEU A 237 4.65 -13.53 3.52
N TYR A 238 5.87 -13.00 3.43
CA TYR A 238 6.85 -13.47 2.47
C TYR A 238 7.26 -14.93 2.71
N LEU A 239 7.50 -15.33 3.96
CA LEU A 239 7.81 -16.72 4.30
C LEU A 239 6.65 -17.66 3.95
N MET A 240 5.41 -17.26 4.26
CA MET A 240 4.22 -18.03 3.89
C MET A 240 4.08 -18.18 2.37
N GLY A 241 4.32 -17.11 1.61
CA GLY A 241 4.25 -17.17 0.14
C GLY A 241 5.33 -18.05 -0.49
N VAL A 242 6.53 -18.12 0.11
CA VAL A 242 7.62 -18.99 -0.39
C VAL A 242 7.38 -20.46 -0.03
N LEU A 243 6.76 -20.74 1.12
CA LEU A 243 6.54 -22.10 1.63
C LEU A 243 5.30 -22.79 1.07
N ILE A 244 4.36 -22.06 0.48
CA ILE A 244 3.06 -22.53 -0.05
C ILE A 244 3.05 -22.45 -1.58
#